data_AF-A0AAN6TRH2-F1
#
_entry.id   AF-A0AAN6TRH2-F1
#
_cell.length_a   1.000
_cell.length_b   1.000
_cell.length_c   1.000
_cell.angle_alpha   90.00
_cell.angle_beta   90.00
_cell.angle_gamma   90.00
#
_symmetry.space_group_name_H-M   'P 1'
#
loop_
_entity.id
_entity.type
_entity.pdbx_description
1 polymer ?
#
loop_
_entity_poly.entity_id
_entity_poly.type
_entity_poly.pdbx_seq_one_letter_code
_entity_poly.pdbx_strand_id
1 'polypeptide(L)'
;HFSMLPNGWIPDDGVDFFKQFICHLRERWYTECDLVEKDLTTRRNSQFDAQGRSPELIRQLAKDAQMLAHHHTVLQFQITKAKEIAKEVQSYHQISAQDELQNAVVDFADKVNDRIKQLDQTLRDILQFVS
;
A
#
# COMPACT_ATOMS: atom_id res chain seq x y z
N HIS A 1 28.42 1.18 11.60
CA HIS A 1 27.23 2.01 11.28
C HIS A 1 26.05 1.06 11.14
N PHE A 2 24.95 1.27 11.86
CA PHE A 2 23.76 0.42 11.80
C PHE A 2 22.70 1.06 10.89
N SER A 3 22.20 0.33 9.90
CA SER A 3 20.95 0.67 9.20
C SER A 3 19.78 0.44 10.17
N MET A 4 18.85 1.39 10.28
CA MET A 4 17.65 1.25 11.12
C MET A 4 16.49 0.55 10.39
N LEU A 5 16.71 0.03 9.17
CA LEU A 5 15.70 -0.75 8.45
C LEU A 5 15.68 -2.19 8.97
N PRO A 6 14.50 -2.82 9.09
CA PRO A 6 14.35 -4.13 9.74
C PRO A 6 15.01 -5.30 8.99
N ASN A 7 15.39 -5.11 7.72
CA ASN A 7 16.27 -6.04 7.00
C ASN A 7 17.71 -5.75 7.43
N GLY A 8 18.18 -6.44 8.48
CA GLY A 8 19.35 -6.11 9.28
C GLY A 8 20.74 -6.20 8.63
N TRP A 9 20.85 -6.07 7.31
CA TRP A 9 22.14 -6.01 6.60
C TRP A 9 22.49 -4.57 6.27
N ILE A 10 23.72 -4.15 6.56
CA ILE A 10 24.22 -2.84 6.13
C ILE A 10 24.23 -2.86 4.60
N PRO A 11 23.58 -1.91 3.92
CA PRO A 11 23.56 -1.90 2.48
C PRO A 11 24.95 -1.73 1.89
N ASP A 12 25.24 -2.47 0.82
CA ASP A 12 26.53 -2.41 0.13
C ASP A 12 26.73 -1.07 -0.59
N ASP A 13 25.64 -0.47 -1.09
CA ASP A 13 25.63 0.84 -1.75
C ASP A 13 24.24 1.53 -1.64
N GLY A 14 24.11 2.69 -2.30
CA GLY A 14 22.85 3.44 -2.32
C GLY A 14 21.71 2.73 -3.06
N VAL A 15 22.03 1.85 -4.03
CA VAL A 15 21.04 1.06 -4.77
C VAL A 15 20.46 -0.01 -3.86
N ASP A 16 21.32 -0.73 -3.14
CA ASP A 16 20.90 -1.73 -2.16
C ASP A 16 20.08 -1.09 -1.03
N PHE A 17 20.50 0.06 -0.52
CA PHE A 17 19.73 0.80 0.47
C PHE A 17 18.32 1.13 -0.03
N PHE A 18 18.20 1.62 -1.27
CA PHE A 18 16.90 1.98 -1.82
C PHE A 18 16.00 0.76 -2.04
N LYS A 19 16.55 -0.39 -2.46
CA LYS A 19 15.80 -1.64 -2.55
C LYS A 19 15.27 -2.07 -1.18
N GLN A 20 16.12 -2.05 -0.15
CA GLN A 20 15.70 -2.35 1.21
C GLN A 20 14.60 -1.40 1.70
N PHE A 21 14.74 -0.10 1.40
CA PHE A 21 13.73 0.92 1.72
C PHE A 21 12.38 0.64 1.03
N ILE A 22 12.37 0.36 -0.28
CA ILE A 22 11.14 0.05 -1.02
C ILE A 22 10.47 -1.24 -0.49
N CYS A 23 11.27 -2.25 -0.16
CA CYS A 23 10.78 -3.47 0.47
C CYS A 23 10.10 -3.19 1.81
N HIS A 24 10.73 -2.39 2.66
CA HIS A 24 10.15 -2.02 3.95
C HIS A 24 8.89 -1.14 3.80
N LEU A 25 8.89 -0.21 2.85
CA LEU A 25 7.73 0.62 2.56
C LEU A 25 6.53 -0.24 2.12
N ARG A 26 6.77 -1.28 1.31
CA ARG A 26 5.75 -2.27 0.93
C ARG A 26 5.15 -2.97 2.16
N GLU A 27 5.99 -3.45 3.07
CA GLU A 27 5.54 -4.12 4.31
C GLU A 27 4.71 -3.18 5.19
N ARG A 28 5.10 -1.91 5.27
CA ARG A 28 4.33 -0.90 6.00
C ARG A 28 2.96 -0.70 5.36
N TRP A 29 2.89 -0.61 4.04
CA TRP A 29 1.63 -0.53 3.31
C TRP A 29 0.74 -1.73 3.52
N TYR A 30 1.29 -2.95 3.54
CA TYR A 30 0.53 -4.15 3.84
C TYR A 30 -0.03 -4.14 5.26
N THR A 31 0.75 -3.70 6.23
CA THR A 31 0.28 -3.54 7.62
C THR A 31 -0.93 -2.60 7.68
N GLU A 32 -0.88 -1.45 7.00
CA GLU A 32 -2.00 -0.52 6.95
C GLU A 32 -3.22 -1.12 6.21
N CYS A 33 -3.00 -1.85 5.12
CA CYS A 33 -4.07 -2.54 4.39
C CYS A 33 -4.76 -3.60 5.26
N ASP A 34 -4.00 -4.36 6.05
CA ASP A 34 -4.54 -5.40 6.93
C ASP A 34 -5.39 -4.80 8.07
N LEU A 35 -5.01 -3.62 8.57
CA LEU A 35 -5.83 -2.87 9.53
C LEU A 35 -7.18 -2.47 8.92
N VAL A 36 -7.17 -1.93 7.70
CA VAL A 36 -8.40 -1.58 6.99
C VAL A 36 -9.25 -2.81 6.70
N GLU A 37 -8.65 -3.92 6.25
CA GLU A 37 -9.38 -5.17 5.99
C GLU A 37 -10.06 -5.72 7.25
N LYS A 38 -9.37 -5.65 8.40
CA LYS A 38 -9.92 -6.05 9.70
C LYS A 38 -11.12 -5.20 10.09
N ASP A 39 -11.05 -3.89 9.88
CA ASP A 39 -12.16 -2.97 10.16
C ASP A 39 -13.35 -3.23 9.23
N LEU A 40 -13.11 -3.43 7.92
CA LEU A 40 -14.15 -3.78 6.96
C LEU A 40 -14.81 -5.13 7.30
N THR A 41 -14.03 -6.13 7.69
CA THR A 41 -14.52 -7.44 8.12
C THR A 41 -15.40 -7.33 9.35
N THR A 42 -14.97 -6.54 10.34
CA THR A 42 -15.74 -6.28 11.56
C THR A 42 -17.08 -5.64 11.24
N ARG A 43 -17.09 -4.63 10.35
CA ARG A 43 -18.31 -3.94 9.93
C ARG A 43 -19.26 -4.86 9.15
N ARG A 44 -18.72 -5.71 8.27
CA ARG A 44 -19.50 -6.72 7.56
C ARG A 44 -20.19 -7.68 8.53
N ASN A 45 -19.49 -8.17 9.55
CA ASN A 45 -20.09 -9.07 10.55
C ASN A 45 -21.17 -8.34 11.36
N SER A 46 -20.91 -7.11 11.82
CA SER A 46 -21.90 -6.30 12.52
C SER A 46 -23.16 -6.04 11.69
N GLN A 47 -23.05 -5.96 10.36
CA GLN A 47 -24.22 -5.87 9.48
C GLN A 47 -25.07 -7.12 9.46
N PHE A 48 -24.42 -8.29 9.37
CA PHE A 48 -25.11 -9.57 9.43
C PHE A 48 -25.88 -9.69 10.75
N ASP A 49 -25.24 -9.33 11.87
CA ASP A 49 -25.86 -9.37 13.19
C ASP A 49 -27.03 -8.37 13.32
N ALA A 50 -26.90 -7.19 12.73
CA ALA A 50 -27.92 -6.14 12.75
C ALA A 50 -29.06 -6.35 11.72
N GLN A 51 -29.04 -7.44 10.94
CA GLN A 51 -29.99 -7.72 9.85
C GLN A 51 -30.20 -6.52 8.90
N GLY A 52 -29.11 -5.81 8.55
CA GLY A 52 -29.19 -4.64 7.66
C GLY A 52 -29.58 -3.32 8.32
N ARG A 53 -29.92 -3.29 9.63
CA ARG A 53 -30.46 -2.11 10.31
C ARG A 53 -29.42 -1.30 11.08
N SER A 54 -28.31 -0.92 10.45
CA SER A 54 -27.34 0.01 11.05
C SER A 54 -27.31 1.35 10.30
N PRO A 55 -28.03 2.38 10.78
CA PRO A 55 -28.04 3.71 10.18
C PRO A 55 -26.65 4.36 10.12
N GLU A 56 -25.77 3.97 11.05
CA GLU A 56 -24.43 4.53 11.19
C GLU A 56 -23.42 3.92 10.19
N LEU A 57 -23.74 2.75 9.62
CA LEU A 57 -22.81 2.05 8.74
C LEU A 57 -22.49 2.84 7.47
N ILE A 58 -23.50 3.41 6.80
CA ILE A 58 -23.27 4.14 5.54
C ILE A 58 -22.27 5.28 5.76
N ARG A 59 -22.41 6.02 6.86
CA ARG A 59 -21.49 7.10 7.24
C ARG A 59 -20.08 6.57 7.50
N GLN A 60 -19.99 5.44 8.19
CA GLN A 60 -18.76 4.74 8.48
C GLN A 60 -18.04 4.27 7.19
N LEU A 61 -18.75 3.64 6.26
CA LEU A 61 -18.19 3.21 4.97
C LEU A 61 -17.80 4.38 4.07
N ALA A 62 -18.55 5.49 4.09
CA ALA A 62 -18.16 6.69 3.37
C ALA A 62 -16.82 7.25 3.85
N LYS A 63 -16.54 7.19 5.17
CA LYS A 63 -15.23 7.56 5.72
C LYS A 63 -14.13 6.60 5.28
N ASP A 64 -14.41 5.30 5.27
CA ASP A 64 -13.43 4.29 4.81
C ASP A 64 -13.09 4.52 3.33
N ALA A 65 -14.08 4.81 2.49
CA ALA A 65 -13.87 5.13 1.07
C ALA A 65 -13.03 6.40 0.89
N GLN A 66 -13.27 7.44 1.70
CA GLN A 66 -12.46 8.65 1.71
C GLN A 66 -11.01 8.35 2.13
N MET A 67 -10.81 7.52 3.14
CA MET A 67 -9.49 7.11 3.62
C MET A 67 -8.74 6.30 2.56
N LEU A 68 -9.38 5.33 1.90
CA LEU A 68 -8.79 4.56 0.81
C LEU A 68 -8.40 5.45 -0.38
N ALA A 69 -9.24 6.42 -0.76
CA ALA A 69 -8.91 7.38 -1.81
C ALA A 69 -7.70 8.25 -1.43
N HIS A 70 -7.60 8.66 -0.16
CA HIS A 70 -6.44 9.37 0.34
C HIS A 70 -5.18 8.50 0.30
N HIS A 71 -5.25 7.24 0.75
CA HIS A 71 -4.16 6.28 0.69
C HIS A 71 -3.69 6.04 -0.74
N HIS A 72 -4.61 5.85 -1.68
CA HIS A 72 -4.27 5.72 -3.09
C HIS A 72 -3.50 6.96 -3.60
N THR A 73 -3.92 8.17 -3.23
CA THR A 73 -3.23 9.40 -3.61
C THR A 73 -1.80 9.45 -3.06
N VAL A 74 -1.62 9.11 -1.78
CA VAL A 74 -0.30 9.06 -1.13
C VAL A 74 0.60 8.01 -1.78
N LEU A 75 0.06 6.82 -2.07
CA LEU A 75 0.78 5.76 -2.76
C LEU A 75 1.25 6.21 -4.15
N GLN A 76 0.38 6.82 -4.96
CA GLN A 76 0.76 7.29 -6.30
C GLN A 76 1.86 8.35 -6.25
N PHE A 77 1.82 9.24 -5.25
CA PHE A 77 2.90 10.19 -5.01
C PHE A 77 4.23 9.47 -4.69
N GLN A 78 4.21 8.50 -3.77
CA GLN A 78 5.40 7.72 -3.40
C GLN A 78 5.95 6.90 -4.58
N ILE A 79 5.09 6.25 -5.37
CA ILE A 79 5.50 5.53 -6.59
C ILE A 79 6.16 6.48 -7.58
N THR A 80 5.60 7.68 -7.77
CA THR A 80 6.17 8.68 -8.67
C THR A 80 7.57 9.10 -8.21
N LYS A 81 7.73 9.41 -6.92
CA LYS A 81 9.03 9.77 -6.34
C LYS A 81 10.03 8.61 -6.42
N ALA A 82 9.59 7.39 -6.18
CA ALA A 82 10.46 6.22 -6.28
C ALA A 82 10.95 5.98 -7.72
N LYS A 83 10.08 6.19 -8.72
CA LYS A 83 10.43 6.14 -10.15
C LYS A 83 11.39 7.25 -10.55
N GLU A 84 11.24 8.46 -10.00
CA GLU A 84 12.19 9.56 -10.22
C GLU A 84 13.58 9.21 -9.68
N ILE A 85 13.67 8.73 -8.44
CA ILE A 85 14.95 8.32 -7.83
C ILE A 85 15.60 7.18 -8.64
N ALA A 86 14.82 6.18 -9.05
CA ALA A 86 15.35 5.08 -9.86
C ALA A 86 15.91 5.53 -11.22
N LYS A 87 15.36 6.63 -11.79
CA LYS A 87 15.89 7.26 -13.01
C LYS A 87 17.12 8.12 -12.73
N GLU A 88 17.25 8.77 -11.58
CA GLU A 88 18.45 9.57 -11.26
C GLU A 88 19.68 8.68 -11.08
N VAL A 89 19.51 7.49 -10.49
CA VAL A 89 20.56 6.46 -10.37
C VAL A 89 21.10 6.01 -11.74
N GLN A 90 20.28 6.08 -12.80
CA GLN A 90 20.65 5.79 -14.18
C GLN A 90 21.84 6.61 -14.69
N SER A 91 22.02 7.83 -14.15
CA SER A 91 23.08 8.73 -14.61
C SER A 91 24.47 8.40 -14.03
N TYR A 92 24.56 7.48 -13.05
CA TYR A 92 25.79 7.22 -12.29
C TYR A 92 26.27 5.76 -12.27
N HIS A 93 25.46 4.75 -12.65
CA HIS A 93 25.75 3.32 -12.43
C HIS A 93 25.59 2.42 -13.68
N GLN A 94 26.04 1.16 -13.59
CA GLN A 94 25.89 0.12 -14.62
C GLN A 94 24.43 -0.27 -14.89
N ILE A 95 24.14 -0.66 -16.14
CA ILE A 95 22.79 -1.01 -16.65
C ILE A 95 22.07 -2.07 -15.80
N SER A 96 22.80 -3.04 -15.21
CA SER A 96 22.18 -4.11 -14.42
C SER A 96 21.56 -3.63 -13.10
N ALA A 97 22.21 -2.70 -12.40
CA ALA A 97 21.71 -2.15 -11.13
C ALA A 97 20.44 -1.31 -11.34
N GLN A 98 20.31 -0.69 -12.51
CA GLN A 98 19.14 0.08 -12.92
C GLN A 98 17.91 -0.80 -13.08
N ASP A 99 18.02 -1.89 -13.84
CA ASP A 99 16.89 -2.78 -14.11
C ASP A 99 16.36 -3.39 -12.81
N GLU A 100 17.26 -3.78 -11.90
CA GLU A 100 16.89 -4.28 -10.59
C GLU A 100 16.14 -3.24 -9.74
N LEU A 101 16.53 -1.97 -9.80
CA LEU A 101 15.88 -0.89 -9.07
C LEU A 101 14.50 -0.57 -9.62
N GLN A 102 14.38 -0.48 -10.96
CA GLN A 102 13.10 -0.27 -11.63
C GLN A 102 12.14 -1.43 -11.35
N ASN A 103 12.63 -2.68 -11.41
CA ASN A 103 11.84 -3.87 -11.10
C ASN A 103 11.36 -3.85 -9.65
N ALA A 104 12.19 -3.43 -8.68
CA ALA A 104 11.78 -3.30 -7.29
C ALA A 104 10.65 -2.26 -7.10
N VAL A 105 10.73 -1.12 -7.80
CA VAL A 105 9.69 -0.08 -7.76
C VAL A 105 8.40 -0.53 -8.44
N VAL A 106 8.49 -1.23 -9.57
CA VAL A 106 7.32 -1.81 -10.26
C VAL A 106 6.66 -2.87 -9.39
N ASP A 107 7.42 -3.81 -8.82
CA ASP A 107 6.91 -4.84 -7.91
C ASP A 107 6.19 -4.22 -6.71
N PHE A 108 6.78 -3.19 -6.10
CA PHE A 108 6.13 -2.41 -5.03
C PHE A 108 4.81 -1.79 -5.49
N ALA A 109 4.82 -1.10 -6.63
CA ALA A 109 3.66 -0.42 -7.16
C ALA A 109 2.51 -1.39 -7.44
N ASP A 110 2.78 -2.49 -8.14
CA ASP A 110 1.76 -3.46 -8.53
C ASP A 110 1.15 -4.12 -7.30
N LYS A 111 2.01 -4.61 -6.39
CA LYS A 111 1.58 -5.31 -5.18
C LYS A 111 0.71 -4.47 -4.24
N VAL A 112 1.08 -3.21 -4.01
CA VAL A 112 0.31 -2.35 -3.10
C VAL A 112 -0.95 -1.84 -3.78
N ASN A 113 -0.90 -1.48 -5.07
CA ASN A 113 -2.09 -1.08 -5.81
C ASN A 113 -3.14 -2.20 -5.84
N ASP A 114 -2.73 -3.44 -6.08
CA ASP A 114 -3.66 -4.57 -6.10
C ASP A 114 -4.29 -4.82 -4.74
N ARG A 115 -3.53 -4.66 -3.64
CA ARG A 115 -4.07 -4.75 -2.28
C ARG A 115 -5.10 -3.65 -2.00
N ILE A 116 -4.82 -2.39 -2.38
CA ILE A 116 -5.79 -1.28 -2.22
C ILE A 116 -7.05 -1.53 -3.05
N LYS A 117 -6.92 -2.01 -4.30
CA LYS A 117 -8.07 -2.36 -5.15
C LYS A 117 -8.95 -3.44 -4.53
N GLN A 118 -8.35 -4.45 -3.89
CA GLN A 118 -9.10 -5.49 -3.17
C GLN A 118 -9.92 -4.90 -2.00
N LEU A 119 -9.36 -3.94 -1.26
CA LEU A 119 -10.07 -3.24 -0.18
C LEU A 119 -11.22 -2.39 -0.74
N ASP A 120 -10.98 -1.64 -1.82
CA ASP A 120 -12.01 -0.87 -2.51
C ASP A 120 -13.16 -1.76 -3.01
N GLN A 121 -12.84 -2.93 -3.57
CA GLN A 121 -13.84 -3.91 -3.98
C GLN A 121 -14.64 -4.42 -2.79
N THR A 122 -13.96 -4.81 -1.71
CA THR A 122 -14.60 -5.28 -0.47
C THR A 122 -15.55 -4.22 0.10
N LEU A 123 -15.14 -2.95 0.09
CA LEU A 123 -15.97 -1.84 0.53
C LEU A 123 -17.21 -1.67 -0.35
N ARG A 124 -17.05 -1.74 -1.68
CA ARG A 124 -18.17 -1.66 -2.64
C ARG A 124 -19.16 -2.81 -2.44
N ASP A 125 -18.67 -4.01 -2.20
CA ASP A 125 -19.52 -5.18 -1.94
C ASP A 125 -20.36 -4.96 -0.68
N ILE A 126 -19.75 -4.45 0.41
CA ILE A 126 -20.49 -4.13 1.64
C ILE A 126 -21.55 -3.05 1.37
N LEU A 127 -21.24 -1.99 0.61
CA LEU A 127 -22.21 -0.94 0.27
C LEU A 127 -23.41 -1.48 -0.53
N GLN A 128 -23.20 -2.44 -1.43
CA GLN A 128 -24.27 -3.07 -2.21
C GLN A 128 -25.23 -3.89 -1.35
N PHE A 129 -24.77 -4.48 -0.23
CA PHE A 129 -25.65 -5.20 0.71
C PHE A 129 -26.51 -4.28 1.58
N VAL A 130 -26.20 -2.98 1.62
CA VAL A 130 -26.86 -1.99 2.49
C VAL A 130 -27.83 -1.10 1.69
N SER A 131 -27.75 -1.15 0.35
CA SER A 131 -28.64 -0.44 -0.58
C SER A 131 -29.89 -1.26 -0.86
#